data_AF-A0A6N4TAT9-F1
#
_entry.id   AF-A0A6N4TAT9-F1
#
_cell.length_a   1.000
_cell.length_b   1.000
_cell.length_c   1.000
_cell.angle_alpha   90.00
_cell.angle_beta   90.00
_cell.angle_gamma   90.00
#
_symmetry.space_group_name_H-M   'P 1'
#
loop_
_entity.id
_entity.type
_entity.pdbx_description
1 polymer ?
#
loop_
_entity_poly.entity_id
_entity_poly.type
_entity_poly.pdbx_seq_one_letter_code
_entity_poly.pdbx_strand_id
1 'polypeptide(L)'
;MHTVVLTESPGGDLGAAYAIAELIKNRKVNTAVQGNCFSSCAVIFMAGTERRMLANKNLARTRLGFHGPHNKLTLEVSTEGIPKLREWLLNATDGKFPEALLDQAMYINNAGDMMYFYYPGANKNNNIRFCKAGTIAYPKLCETVTGHDVVSVGILTTADLLKVEELDQQAAGGKENPVAAESLKQ
;
A
#
# COMPACT_ATOMS: atom_id res chain seq x y z
N MET A 1 -4.62 5.77 18.52
CA MET A 1 -4.78 5.72 17.05
C MET A 1 -4.92 4.25 16.64
N HIS A 2 -5.85 3.91 15.76
CA HIS A 2 -5.99 2.52 15.29
C HIS A 2 -5.09 2.26 14.08
N THR A 3 -4.66 1.01 13.92
CA THR A 3 -3.87 0.56 12.77
C THR A 3 -4.57 -0.60 12.08
N VAL A 4 -4.69 -0.54 10.75
CA VAL A 4 -5.13 -1.66 9.91
C VAL A 4 -3.91 -2.29 9.27
N VAL A 5 -3.74 -3.61 9.45
CA VAL A 5 -2.66 -4.38 8.80
C VAL A 5 -3.21 -5.08 7.57
N LEU A 6 -2.72 -4.70 6.39
CA LEU A 6 -3.05 -5.40 5.14
C LEU A 6 -2.08 -6.57 4.95
N THR A 7 -2.66 -7.76 4.71
CA THR A 7 -1.90 -9.01 4.73
C THR A 7 -2.19 -9.84 3.49
N GLU A 8 -1.15 -10.20 2.74
CA GLU A 8 -1.17 -11.13 1.59
C GLU A 8 -2.38 -10.97 0.64
N SER A 9 -2.48 -9.81 -0.02
CA SER A 9 -3.56 -9.51 -0.97
C SER A 9 -3.01 -9.11 -2.35
N PRO A 10 -3.45 -9.77 -3.43
CA PRO A 10 -3.10 -9.38 -4.80
C PRO A 10 -3.88 -8.15 -5.29
N GLY A 11 -4.80 -7.62 -4.48
CA GLY A 11 -5.73 -6.57 -4.85
C GLY A 11 -7.08 -7.10 -5.30
N GLY A 12 -7.81 -6.34 -6.11
CA GLY A 12 -9.20 -6.65 -6.41
C GLY A 12 -9.91 -5.55 -7.16
N ASP A 13 -11.12 -5.23 -6.70
CA ASP A 13 -11.92 -4.17 -7.31
C ASP A 13 -11.42 -2.79 -6.88
N LEU A 14 -11.17 -1.91 -7.85
CA LEU A 14 -10.61 -0.58 -7.58
C LEU A 14 -11.63 0.36 -6.93
N GLY A 15 -12.92 0.24 -7.26
CA GLY A 15 -13.99 1.03 -6.65
C GLY A 15 -14.13 0.72 -5.15
N ALA A 16 -14.16 -0.56 -4.80
CA ALA A 16 -14.15 -1.01 -3.41
C ALA A 16 -12.89 -0.53 -2.67
N ALA A 17 -11.73 -0.57 -3.33
CA ALA A 17 -10.49 -0.04 -2.77
C ALA A 17 -10.60 1.44 -2.40
N TYR A 18 -11.17 2.26 -3.28
CA TYR A 18 -11.40 3.68 -3.01
C TYR A 18 -12.38 3.91 -1.86
N ALA A 19 -13.46 3.13 -1.78
CA ALA A 19 -14.41 3.25 -0.67
C ALA A 19 -13.76 2.91 0.68
N ILE A 20 -12.94 1.86 0.75
CA ILE A 20 -12.19 1.52 1.96
C ILE A 20 -11.15 2.60 2.27
N ALA A 21 -10.42 3.08 1.26
CA ALA A 21 -9.44 4.14 1.41
C ALA A 21 -10.06 5.44 1.97
N GLU A 22 -11.26 5.80 1.52
CA GLU A 22 -12.00 6.95 2.04
C GLU A 22 -12.34 6.77 3.53
N LEU A 23 -12.81 5.59 3.93
CA LEU A 23 -13.07 5.29 5.35
C LEU A 23 -11.80 5.40 6.21
N ILE A 24 -10.66 4.89 5.72
CA ILE A 24 -9.36 4.99 6.41
C ILE A 24 -8.94 6.46 6.57
N LYS A 25 -9.00 7.24 5.49
CA LYS A 25 -8.66 8.68 5.50
C LYS A 25 -9.56 9.46 6.47
N ASN A 26 -10.88 9.28 6.37
CA ASN A 26 -11.85 10.02 7.19
C ASN A 26 -11.71 9.70 8.68
N ARG A 27 -11.30 8.47 9.02
CA ARG A 27 -11.06 8.04 10.41
C ARG A 27 -9.63 8.25 10.89
N LYS A 28 -8.75 8.82 10.05
CA LYS A 28 -7.32 9.04 10.35
C LYS A 28 -6.62 7.76 10.83
N VAL A 29 -6.95 6.63 10.22
CA VAL A 29 -6.40 5.33 10.60
C VAL A 29 -4.99 5.17 10.03
N ASN A 30 -4.10 4.56 10.81
CA ASN A 30 -2.79 4.16 10.32
C ASN A 30 -2.90 2.86 9.53
N THR A 31 -2.00 2.65 8.58
CA THR A 31 -1.94 1.40 7.81
C THR A 31 -0.56 0.78 7.90
N ALA A 32 -0.53 -0.53 8.04
CA ALA A 32 0.68 -1.31 7.93
C ALA A 32 0.52 -2.44 6.91
N VAL A 33 1.63 -2.96 6.41
CA VAL A 33 1.64 -4.10 5.51
C VAL A 33 2.51 -5.24 6.06
N GLN A 34 2.02 -6.46 5.91
CA GLN A 34 2.75 -7.70 6.12
C GLN A 34 2.54 -8.60 4.90
N GLY A 35 3.63 -9.05 4.27
CA GLY A 35 3.52 -9.85 3.05
C GLY A 35 3.23 -9.01 1.81
N ASN A 36 2.62 -9.62 0.80
CA ASN A 36 2.34 -8.93 -0.46
C ASN A 36 1.05 -8.11 -0.37
N CYS A 37 1.08 -6.87 -0.85
CA CYS A 37 -0.09 -6.01 -0.97
C CYS A 37 -0.03 -5.27 -2.30
N PHE A 38 -0.72 -5.81 -3.30
CA PHE A 38 -0.61 -5.35 -4.68
C PHE A 38 -1.89 -4.71 -5.18
N SER A 39 -1.75 -3.90 -6.23
CA SER A 39 -2.89 -3.30 -6.94
C SER A 39 -3.82 -2.56 -5.98
N SER A 40 -5.12 -2.88 -5.97
CA SER A 40 -6.12 -2.32 -5.05
C SER A 40 -5.74 -2.42 -3.56
N CYS A 41 -5.01 -3.46 -3.14
CA CYS A 41 -4.54 -3.52 -1.74
C CYS A 41 -3.59 -2.35 -1.45
N ALA A 42 -2.66 -2.08 -2.36
CA ALA A 42 -1.72 -0.99 -2.21
C ALA A 42 -2.44 0.37 -2.20
N VAL A 43 -3.54 0.53 -2.94
CA VAL A 43 -4.40 1.73 -2.85
C VAL A 43 -5.00 1.89 -1.45
N ILE A 44 -5.51 0.82 -0.84
CA ILE A 44 -6.03 0.88 0.54
C ILE A 44 -4.92 1.26 1.52
N PHE A 45 -3.73 0.66 1.38
CA PHE A 45 -2.57 0.99 2.20
C PHE A 45 -2.20 2.48 2.12
N MET A 46 -2.22 3.05 0.93
CA MET A 46 -1.83 4.45 0.71
C MET A 46 -2.79 5.47 1.35
N ALA A 47 -3.94 5.03 1.85
CA ALA A 47 -4.91 5.88 2.55
C ALA A 47 -4.52 6.18 4.00
N GLY A 48 -3.58 5.43 4.58
CA GLY A 48 -3.19 5.57 5.98
C GLY A 48 -2.56 6.92 6.30
N THR A 49 -2.85 7.45 7.48
CA THR A 49 -2.21 8.67 8.00
C THR A 49 -0.71 8.44 8.24
N GLU A 50 -0.39 7.34 8.91
CA GLU A 50 0.97 6.80 8.98
C GLU A 50 1.01 5.45 8.24
N ARG A 51 2.08 5.23 7.47
CA ARG A 51 2.26 4.08 6.58
C ARG A 51 3.60 3.40 6.87
N ARG A 52 3.53 2.19 7.45
CA ARG A 52 4.71 1.41 7.89
C ARG A 52 4.68 -0.02 7.34
N MET A 53 5.84 -0.69 7.37
CA MET A 53 5.90 -2.15 7.22
C MET A 53 5.99 -2.80 8.60
N LEU A 54 5.40 -3.99 8.75
CA LEU A 54 5.40 -4.71 10.03
C LEU A 54 6.74 -5.45 10.25
N ALA A 55 7.34 -5.30 11.43
CA ALA A 55 8.53 -6.03 11.86
C ALA A 55 8.20 -7.50 12.16
N ASN A 56 8.32 -8.37 11.16
CA ASN A 56 8.09 -9.81 11.34
C ASN A 56 8.98 -10.65 10.41
N LYS A 57 8.91 -11.97 10.59
CA LYS A 57 9.71 -12.96 9.82
C LYS A 57 9.53 -12.89 8.29
N ASN A 58 8.45 -12.30 7.80
CA ASN A 58 8.17 -12.17 6.37
C ASN A 58 8.64 -10.83 5.79
N LEU A 59 9.24 -9.93 6.57
CA LEU A 59 9.64 -8.59 6.10
C LEU A 59 10.46 -8.61 4.79
N ALA A 60 11.39 -9.55 4.66
CA ALA A 60 12.21 -9.70 3.45
C ALA A 60 11.40 -10.03 2.18
N ARG A 61 10.16 -10.52 2.34
CA ARG A 61 9.22 -10.84 1.26
C ARG A 61 8.05 -9.86 1.18
N THR A 62 7.91 -8.96 2.16
CA THR A 62 6.86 -7.94 2.19
C THR A 62 7.09 -6.94 1.07
N ARG A 63 6.05 -6.70 0.26
CA ARG A 63 6.11 -5.83 -0.91
C ARG A 63 4.78 -5.11 -1.11
N LEU A 64 4.86 -3.83 -1.44
CA LEU A 64 3.77 -3.10 -2.07
C LEU A 64 3.97 -3.11 -3.58
N GLY A 65 2.89 -3.05 -4.34
CA GLY A 65 2.95 -3.13 -5.80
C GLY A 65 1.86 -2.30 -6.45
N PHE A 66 2.25 -1.42 -7.38
CA PHE A 66 1.32 -0.61 -8.16
C PHE A 66 1.48 -0.88 -9.65
N HIS A 67 0.35 -0.82 -10.36
CA HIS A 67 0.29 -0.88 -11.81
C HIS A 67 -0.96 -0.12 -12.29
N GLY A 68 -1.03 0.23 -13.57
CA GLY A 68 -2.24 0.82 -14.16
C GLY A 68 -3.45 -0.12 -14.08
N PRO A 69 -4.67 0.40 -13.83
CA PRO A 69 -5.86 -0.44 -13.78
C PRO A 69 -6.05 -1.19 -15.10
N HIS A 70 -6.58 -2.40 -15.02
CA HIS A 70 -6.91 -3.22 -16.18
C HIS A 70 -8.18 -4.02 -15.93
N ASN A 71 -8.82 -4.47 -17.00
CA ASN A 71 -9.95 -5.37 -16.92
C ASN A 71 -9.48 -6.76 -16.44
N LYS A 72 -10.07 -7.28 -15.36
CA LYS A 72 -9.65 -8.55 -14.76
C LYS A 72 -9.80 -9.78 -15.66
N LEU A 73 -10.73 -9.74 -16.62
CA LEU A 73 -11.02 -10.85 -17.52
C LEU A 73 -10.20 -10.76 -18.81
N THR A 74 -10.19 -9.59 -19.46
CA THR A 74 -9.51 -9.41 -20.75
C THR A 74 -8.04 -9.01 -20.62
N LEU A 75 -7.62 -8.58 -19.42
CA LEU A 75 -6.29 -8.03 -19.13
C LEU A 75 -5.98 -6.73 -19.89
N GLU A 76 -6.98 -6.13 -20.53
CA GLU A 76 -6.84 -4.87 -21.23
C GLU A 76 -6.62 -3.73 -20.23
N VAL A 77 -5.58 -2.94 -20.46
CA VAL A 77 -5.23 -1.78 -19.63
C VAL A 77 -6.30 -0.71 -19.79
N SER A 78 -6.84 -0.22 -18.68
CA SER A 78 -7.86 0.80 -18.64
C SER A 78 -7.22 2.19 -18.74
N THR A 79 -7.11 2.70 -19.96
CA THR A 79 -6.60 4.06 -20.23
C THR A 79 -7.46 5.14 -19.56
N GLU A 80 -8.78 4.92 -19.46
CA GLU A 80 -9.71 5.82 -18.78
C GLU A 80 -9.52 5.84 -17.25
N GLY A 81 -9.15 4.72 -16.64
CA GLY A 81 -8.95 4.62 -15.19
C GLY A 81 -7.60 5.16 -14.71
N ILE A 82 -6.61 5.23 -15.60
CA ILE A 82 -5.24 5.66 -15.26
C ILE A 82 -5.18 7.08 -14.68
N PRO A 83 -5.75 8.14 -15.31
CA PRO A 83 -5.63 9.51 -14.81
C PRO A 83 -6.11 9.65 -13.36
N LYS A 84 -7.24 9.02 -13.02
CA LYS A 84 -7.80 9.05 -11.66
C LYS A 84 -6.89 8.38 -10.64
N LEU A 85 -6.35 7.20 -10.95
CA LEU A 85 -5.45 6.50 -10.02
C LEU A 85 -4.12 7.25 -9.86
N ARG A 86 -3.59 7.81 -10.97
CA ARG A 86 -2.39 8.63 -10.98
C ARG A 86 -2.55 9.83 -10.05
N GLU A 87 -3.59 10.63 -10.24
CA GLU A 87 -3.88 11.80 -9.40
C GLU A 87 -4.07 11.40 -7.93
N TRP A 88 -4.79 10.30 -7.68
CA TRP A 88 -5.01 9.80 -6.33
C TRP A 88 -3.69 9.46 -5.62
N LEU A 89 -2.75 8.78 -6.30
CA LEU A 89 -1.44 8.43 -5.76
C LEU A 89 -0.56 9.66 -5.54
N LEU A 90 -0.58 10.62 -6.47
CA LEU A 90 0.15 11.87 -6.31
C LEU A 90 -0.34 12.63 -5.06
N ASN A 91 -1.66 12.71 -4.87
CA ASN A 91 -2.26 13.32 -3.69
C ASN A 91 -1.96 12.54 -2.40
N ALA A 92 -2.00 11.20 -2.43
CA ALA A 92 -1.69 10.36 -1.27
C ALA A 92 -0.21 10.41 -0.85
N THR A 93 0.67 10.92 -1.71
CA THR A 93 2.09 11.13 -1.43
C THR A 93 2.46 12.58 -1.16
N ASP A 94 1.48 13.49 -1.08
CA ASP A 94 1.71 14.94 -0.99
C ASP A 94 2.65 15.46 -2.11
N GLY A 95 2.50 14.92 -3.32
CA GLY A 95 3.33 15.27 -4.48
C GLY A 95 4.74 14.66 -4.47
N LYS A 96 5.09 13.81 -3.51
CA LYS A 96 6.44 13.22 -3.40
C LYS A 96 6.72 12.14 -4.44
N PHE A 97 5.71 11.47 -4.98
CA PHE A 97 5.90 10.45 -6.00
C PHE A 97 6.33 11.12 -7.32
N PRO A 98 7.58 10.92 -7.80
CA PRO A 98 8.03 11.56 -9.04
C PRO A 98 7.15 11.18 -10.22
N GLU A 99 6.70 12.16 -10.99
CA GLU A 99 5.74 11.95 -12.08
C GLU A 99 6.22 10.91 -13.10
N ALA A 100 7.52 10.89 -13.43
CA ALA A 100 8.09 9.90 -14.35
C ALA A 100 7.96 8.45 -13.82
N LEU A 101 8.15 8.24 -12.52
CA LEU A 101 8.00 6.92 -11.91
C LEU A 101 6.52 6.55 -11.79
N LEU A 102 5.67 7.52 -11.49
CA LEU A 102 4.23 7.32 -11.45
C LEU A 102 3.71 6.95 -12.85
N ASP A 103 4.17 7.62 -13.89
CA ASP A 103 3.83 7.30 -15.28
C ASP A 103 4.33 5.90 -15.66
N GLN A 104 5.56 5.54 -15.28
CA GLN A 104 6.09 4.18 -15.48
C GLN A 104 5.25 3.11 -14.78
N ALA A 105 4.75 3.38 -13.57
CA ALA A 105 3.87 2.46 -12.86
C ALA A 105 2.48 2.37 -13.51
N MET A 106 1.93 3.47 -14.03
CA MET A 106 0.53 3.53 -14.48
C MET A 106 0.35 3.18 -15.96
N TYR A 107 1.18 3.71 -16.85
CA TYR A 107 1.08 3.50 -18.30
C TYR A 107 1.81 2.23 -18.73
N ILE A 108 1.29 1.09 -18.25
CA ILE A 108 1.83 -0.24 -18.52
C ILE A 108 1.35 -0.80 -19.87
N ASN A 109 2.17 -1.67 -20.47
CA ASN A 109 1.83 -2.38 -21.71
C ASN A 109 1.20 -3.76 -21.47
N ASN A 110 1.33 -4.29 -20.25
CA ASN A 110 0.82 -5.59 -19.86
C ASN A 110 0.26 -5.52 -18.43
N ALA A 111 -0.90 -6.13 -18.19
CA ALA A 111 -1.55 -6.18 -16.89
C ALA A 111 -0.69 -6.74 -15.74
N GLY A 112 0.33 -7.56 -16.05
CA GLY A 112 1.27 -8.11 -15.09
C GLY A 112 2.53 -7.27 -14.85
N ASP A 113 2.73 -6.17 -15.58
CA ASP A 113 3.80 -5.22 -15.30
C ASP A 113 3.52 -4.51 -13.97
N MET A 114 4.55 -4.33 -13.13
CA MET A 114 4.34 -3.78 -11.79
C MET A 114 5.56 -3.04 -11.26
N MET A 115 5.31 -1.92 -10.59
CA MET A 115 6.29 -1.23 -9.76
C MET A 115 6.19 -1.73 -8.33
N TYR A 116 7.24 -2.40 -7.86
CA TYR A 116 7.35 -2.97 -6.53
C TYR A 116 8.14 -2.06 -5.59
N PHE A 117 7.68 -2.02 -4.34
CA PHE A 117 8.26 -1.25 -3.25
C PHE A 117 8.56 -2.19 -2.09
N TYR A 118 9.83 -2.21 -1.69
CA TYR A 118 10.39 -3.10 -0.67
C TYR A 118 10.74 -2.30 0.58
N TYR A 119 10.92 -3.01 1.70
CA TYR A 119 11.48 -2.39 2.90
C TYR A 119 12.90 -1.88 2.62
N PRO A 120 13.24 -0.62 2.94
CA PRO A 120 14.57 -0.07 2.69
C PRO A 120 15.64 -0.68 3.60
N GLY A 121 15.29 -1.13 4.81
CA GLY A 121 16.31 -1.51 5.80
C GLY A 121 17.33 -0.40 6.06
N ALA A 122 18.56 -0.79 6.41
CA ALA A 122 19.66 0.16 6.57
C ALA A 122 20.18 0.71 5.24
N ASN A 123 19.89 0.06 4.11
CA ASN A 123 20.33 0.47 2.78
C ASN A 123 19.16 1.03 1.98
N LYS A 124 19.04 2.36 1.97
CA LYS A 124 17.96 3.06 1.25
C LYS A 124 17.99 2.90 -0.27
N ASN A 125 19.00 2.26 -0.84
CA ASN A 125 19.08 2.06 -2.29
C ASN A 125 18.33 0.80 -2.76
N ASN A 126 17.83 0.84 -3.99
CA ASN A 126 17.32 -0.32 -4.75
C ASN A 126 16.07 -1.00 -4.15
N ASN A 127 15.28 -0.28 -3.35
CA ASN A 127 14.01 -0.77 -2.77
C ASN A 127 12.77 -0.41 -3.62
N ILE A 128 12.97 0.15 -4.82
CA ILE A 128 11.94 0.36 -5.81
C ILE A 128 12.38 -0.30 -7.11
N ARG A 129 11.51 -1.12 -7.71
CA ARG A 129 11.80 -1.82 -8.96
C ARG A 129 10.59 -1.88 -9.87
N PHE A 130 10.79 -1.65 -11.16
CA PHE A 130 9.80 -1.94 -12.17
C PHE A 130 10.11 -3.29 -12.82
N CYS A 131 9.16 -4.21 -12.77
CA CYS A 131 9.31 -5.53 -13.36
C CYS A 131 8.24 -5.74 -14.44
N LYS A 132 8.66 -6.31 -15.57
CA LYS A 132 7.73 -6.81 -16.57
C LYS A 132 7.04 -8.09 -16.10
N ALA A 133 5.87 -8.38 -16.66
CA ALA A 133 5.14 -9.61 -16.36
C ALA A 133 6.06 -10.85 -16.46
N GLY A 134 6.02 -11.70 -15.43
CA GLY A 134 6.83 -12.92 -15.36
C GLY A 134 8.29 -12.75 -14.91
N THR A 135 8.80 -11.52 -14.72
CA THR A 135 10.21 -11.30 -14.35
C THR A 135 10.45 -11.12 -12.85
N ILE A 136 9.39 -11.01 -12.03
CA ILE A 136 9.52 -10.77 -10.57
C ILE A 136 10.36 -11.84 -9.84
N ALA A 137 10.31 -13.10 -10.29
CA ALA A 137 11.11 -14.19 -9.73
C ALA A 137 12.61 -14.05 -10.03
N TYR A 138 12.97 -13.16 -10.95
CA TYR A 138 14.33 -12.91 -11.43
C TYR A 138 14.69 -11.44 -11.24
N PRO A 139 15.01 -10.99 -10.00
CA PRO A 139 15.21 -9.58 -9.68
C PRO A 139 16.19 -8.80 -10.58
N LYS A 140 17.18 -9.49 -11.17
CA LYS A 140 18.16 -8.90 -12.10
C LYS A 140 17.54 -8.45 -13.44
N LEU A 141 16.36 -8.96 -13.77
CA LEU A 141 15.60 -8.61 -14.97
C LEU A 141 14.62 -7.45 -14.73
N CYS A 142 14.50 -6.96 -13.50
CA CYS A 142 13.71 -5.77 -13.19
C CYS A 142 14.58 -4.52 -13.30
N GLU A 143 14.00 -3.44 -13.80
CA GLU A 143 14.61 -2.12 -13.73
C GLU A 143 14.63 -1.66 -12.27
N THR A 144 15.81 -1.27 -11.80
CA THR A 144 15.97 -0.70 -10.46
C THR A 144 15.88 0.82 -10.57
N VAL A 145 15.04 1.42 -9.74
CA VAL A 145 14.93 2.88 -9.65
C VAL A 145 16.10 3.39 -8.82
N THR A 146 16.86 4.34 -9.37
CA THR A 146 18.00 5.00 -8.72
C THR A 146 17.64 6.40 -8.25
N GLY A 147 18.27 6.88 -7.17
CA GLY A 147 18.08 8.25 -6.67
C GLY A 147 16.81 8.47 -5.85
N HIS A 148 15.99 7.42 -5.69
CA HIS A 148 14.77 7.45 -4.90
C HIS A 148 14.68 6.21 -4.01
N ASP A 149 14.03 6.39 -2.86
CA ASP A 149 13.66 5.31 -1.95
C ASP A 149 12.17 5.38 -1.60
N VAL A 150 11.64 4.28 -1.08
CA VAL A 150 10.20 4.12 -0.77
C VAL A 150 9.65 5.19 0.18
N VAL A 151 10.48 5.79 1.05
CA VAL A 151 10.10 6.90 1.93
C VAL A 151 10.20 8.23 1.17
N SER A 152 11.25 8.45 0.38
CA SER A 152 11.45 9.69 -0.38
C SER A 152 10.33 9.94 -1.40
N VAL A 153 9.80 8.88 -2.03
CA VAL A 153 8.67 8.96 -2.96
C VAL A 153 7.31 8.99 -2.24
N GLY A 154 7.30 8.89 -0.91
CA GLY A 154 6.11 8.99 -0.08
C GLY A 154 5.21 7.76 -0.08
N ILE A 155 5.69 6.56 -0.42
CA ILE A 155 4.92 5.31 -0.24
C ILE A 155 4.85 4.91 1.24
N LEU A 156 5.99 4.90 1.93
CA LEU A 156 6.05 4.84 3.40
C LEU A 156 6.19 6.24 3.97
N THR A 157 5.63 6.49 5.15
CA THR A 157 5.82 7.77 5.85
C THR A 157 7.11 7.79 6.69
N THR A 158 7.63 6.61 7.06
CA THR A 158 8.89 6.43 7.79
C THR A 158 9.56 5.11 7.39
N ALA A 159 10.87 5.00 7.62
CA ALA A 159 11.62 3.74 7.51
C ALA A 159 11.49 2.86 8.78
N ASP A 160 10.89 3.40 9.85
CA ASP A 160 10.65 2.65 11.07
C ASP A 160 9.62 1.55 10.83
N LEU A 161 9.92 0.37 11.35
CA LEU A 161 9.00 -0.74 11.31
C LEU A 161 7.98 -0.60 12.44
N LEU A 162 6.74 -0.99 12.17
CA LEU A 162 5.76 -1.21 13.21
C LEU A 162 6.09 -2.51 13.94
N LYS A 163 6.29 -2.46 15.25
CA LYS A 163 6.47 -3.68 16.06
C LYS A 163 5.13 -4.33 16.37
N VAL A 164 5.09 -5.65 16.48
CA VAL A 164 3.83 -6.38 16.75
C VAL A 164 3.30 -6.01 18.14
N GLU A 165 4.19 -5.77 19.10
CA GLU A 165 3.84 -5.39 20.46
C GLU A 165 3.11 -4.03 20.51
N GLU A 166 3.40 -3.12 19.57
CA GLU A 166 2.68 -1.85 19.43
C GLU A 166 1.22 -2.05 18.97
N LEU A 167 0.94 -3.12 18.22
CA LEU A 167 -0.43 -3.49 17.82
C LEU A 167 -1.21 -4.09 18.98
N ASP A 168 -0.58 -4.96 19.76
CA ASP A 168 -1.21 -5.61 20.92
C ASP A 168 -1.61 -4.59 21.99
N GLN A 169 -0.78 -3.57 22.20
CA GLN A 169 -1.09 -2.45 23.10
C GLN A 169 -2.28 -1.61 22.61
N GLN A 170 -2.42 -1.41 21.29
CA GLN A 170 -3.58 -0.74 20.71
C GLN A 170 -4.87 -1.56 20.86
N ALA A 171 -4.78 -2.89 20.77
CA ALA A 171 -5.92 -3.79 20.98
C ALA A 171 -6.33 -3.89 22.46
N ALA A 172 -5.34 -3.89 23.37
CA ALA A 172 -5.59 -3.97 24.82
C ALA A 172 -6.17 -2.68 25.40
N GLY A 173 -5.74 -1.50 24.92
CA GLY A 173 -6.28 -0.20 25.35
C GLY A 173 -7.68 0.12 24.80
N GLY A 174 -8.23 -0.71 23.92
CA GLY A 174 -9.58 -0.57 23.35
C GLY A 174 -10.67 -1.35 24.09
N LYS A 175 -10.35 -2.01 25.21
CA LYS A 175 -11.37 -2.70 26.04
C LYS A 175 -12.01 -1.74 27.05
N GLU A 176 -13.30 -1.48 26.79
CA GLU A 176 -14.40 -1.03 27.66
C GLU A 176 -15.00 0.37 27.42
N ASN A 177 -16.23 0.37 26.91
CA ASN A 177 -17.39 0.80 27.69
C ASN A 177 -18.50 -0.26 27.53
N PRO A 178 -18.92 -0.98 28.59
CA PRO A 178 -20.12 -1.77 28.51
C PRO A 178 -21.31 -0.83 28.31
N VAL A 179 -22.14 -1.14 27.32
CA VAL A 179 -23.41 -0.46 27.09
C VAL A 179 -24.18 -0.46 28.41
N ALA A 180 -24.43 0.73 28.95
CA ALA A 180 -25.29 0.90 30.11
C ALA A 180 -26.67 0.34 29.74
N ALA A 181 -27.03 -0.78 30.35
CA ALA A 181 -28.40 -1.25 30.38
C ALA A 181 -29.19 -0.26 31.23
N GLU A 182 -29.84 0.72 30.60
CA GLU A 182 -30.86 1.51 31.27
C GLU A 182 -32.07 0.61 31.55
N SER A 183 -32.25 0.41 32.84
CA SER A 183 -33.36 -0.26 33.48
C SER A 183 -34.69 0.39 33.11
N LEU A 184 -35.54 -0.35 32.40
CA LEU A 184 -37.00 -0.18 32.45
C LEU A 184 -37.45 -0.42 33.90
N LYS A 185 -37.72 0.66 34.62
CA LYS A 185 -38.59 0.63 35.80
C LYS A 185 -39.92 1.26 35.41
N GLN A 186 -40.93 0.38 35.40
CA GLN A 186 -42.36 0.53 35.69
C GLN A 186 -43.01 1.90 35.46
#